data_AF-A0A0Q6M1N5-F1
#
_entry.id   AF-A0A0Q6M1N5-F1
#
_cell.length_a   1.000
_cell.length_b   1.000
_cell.length_c   1.000
_cell.angle_alpha   90.00
_cell.angle_beta   90.00
_cell.angle_gamma   90.00
#
_symmetry.space_group_name_H-M   'P 1'
#
loop_
_entity.id
_entity.type
_entity.pdbx_description
1 polymer ?
#
loop_
_entity_poly.entity_id
_entity_poly.type
_entity_poly.pdbx_seq_one_letter_code
_entity_poly.pdbx_strand_id
1 'polypeptide(L)'
;MPTNRSVCRFIFWLATGSLIAFCLTFGLPFVSTIGAGKIVEMAGCRPPSFDMQAVCPPGSYAERFIPLSHWFTSGFAPFVLLKNFGGLLAAWGGGCAAIGFACAMLEARRSR
;
A
#
# COMPACT_ATOMS: atom_id res chain seq x y z
N MET A 1 -24.99 22.36 3.91
CA MET A 1 -23.53 22.20 4.10
C MET A 1 -23.29 20.80 4.63
N PRO A 2 -22.52 19.93 3.94
CA PRO A 2 -22.19 18.62 4.47
C PRO A 2 -21.49 18.81 5.81
N THR A 3 -22.11 18.30 6.86
CA THR A 3 -21.66 18.42 8.24
C THR A 3 -20.22 17.91 8.31
N ASN A 4 -19.26 18.70 8.80
CA ASN A 4 -17.81 18.35 8.85
C ASN A 4 -17.51 16.90 9.30
N ARG A 5 -18.39 16.32 10.11
CA ARG A 5 -18.41 14.90 10.50
C ARG A 5 -18.43 13.92 9.33
N SER A 6 -19.26 14.15 8.32
CA SER A 6 -19.37 13.30 7.13
C SER A 6 -18.10 13.35 6.28
N VAL A 7 -17.48 14.53 6.16
CA VAL A 7 -16.21 14.72 5.43
C VAL A 7 -15.06 14.01 6.17
N CYS A 8 -14.96 14.20 7.48
CA CYS A 8 -13.96 13.55 8.31
C CYS A 8 -14.05 12.01 8.24
N ARG A 9 -15.27 11.49 8.35
CA ARG A 9 -15.54 10.06 8.21
C ARG A 9 -15.18 9.56 6.82
N PHE A 10 -15.53 10.30 5.77
CA PHE A 10 -15.19 9.93 4.39
C PHE A 10 -13.67 9.86 4.18
N ILE A 11 -12.92 10.88 4.59
CA ILE A 11 -11.45 10.91 4.45
C ILE A 11 -10.80 9.76 5.24
N PHE A 12 -11.26 9.51 6.48
CA PHE A 12 -10.76 8.40 7.28
C PHE A 12 -10.99 7.05 6.61
N TRP A 13 -12.20 6.80 6.11
CA TRP A 13 -12.52 5.55 5.42
C TRP A 13 -11.80 5.41 4.08
N LEU A 14 -11.56 6.51 3.37
CA LEU A 14 -10.77 6.50 2.14
C LEU A 14 -9.31 6.15 2.44
N ALA A 15 -8.69 6.81 3.43
CA ALA A 15 -7.31 6.54 3.84
C ALA A 15 -7.12 5.10 4.37
N THR A 16 -8.04 4.65 5.22
CA THR A 16 -7.99 3.30 5.79
C THR A 16 -8.32 2.24 4.74
N GLY A 17 -9.33 2.49 3.89
CA GLY A 17 -9.74 1.58 2.83
C GLY A 17 -8.66 1.40 1.78
N SER A 18 -7.97 2.48 1.38
CA SER A 18 -6.84 2.41 0.46
C SER A 18 -5.63 1.66 1.05
N LEU A 19 -5.35 1.84 2.35
CA LEU A 19 -4.34 1.05 3.06
C LEU A 19 -4.70 -0.45 3.08
N ILE A 20 -5.95 -0.79 3.40
CA ILE A 20 -6.43 -2.18 3.40
C ILE A 20 -6.33 -2.77 1.99
N ALA A 21 -6.79 -2.05 0.97
CA ALA A 21 -6.70 -2.48 -0.42
C ALA A 21 -5.24 -2.74 -0.82
N PHE A 22 -4.31 -1.85 -0.46
CA PHE A 22 -2.88 -2.04 -0.71
C PHE A 22 -2.35 -3.31 -0.03
N CYS A 23 -2.67 -3.52 1.24
CA CYS A 23 -2.28 -4.72 1.97
C CYS A 23 -2.87 -6.00 1.36
N LEU A 24 -4.11 -5.98 0.88
CA LEU A 24 -4.71 -7.15 0.22
C LEU A 24 -4.08 -7.40 -1.16
N THR A 25 -3.84 -6.36 -1.95
CA THR A 25 -3.24 -6.48 -3.28
C THR A 25 -1.82 -7.03 -3.20
N PHE A 26 -1.01 -6.58 -2.25
CA PHE A 26 0.41 -6.97 -2.18
C PHE A 26 0.76 -7.94 -1.04
N GLY A 27 -0.15 -8.18 -0.10
CA GLY A 27 0.05 -9.13 1.00
C GLY A 27 -0.49 -10.53 0.71
N LEU A 28 -1.38 -10.68 -0.28
CA LEU A 28 -1.87 -11.98 -0.70
C LEU A 28 -0.93 -12.60 -1.76
N PRO A 29 -0.54 -13.89 -1.62
CA PRO A 29 0.43 -14.55 -2.49
C PRO A 29 0.09 -14.39 -3.99
N PHE A 30 -1.11 -14.79 -4.40
CA PHE A 30 -1.50 -14.77 -5.82
C PHE A 30 -1.80 -13.38 -6.37
N VAL A 31 -2.34 -12.49 -5.54
CA VAL A 31 -2.70 -11.12 -5.99
C VAL A 31 -1.44 -10.27 -6.11
N SER A 32 -0.47 -10.48 -5.22
CA SER A 32 0.78 -9.72 -5.19
C SER A 32 1.63 -9.94 -6.45
N THR A 33 1.65 -11.17 -6.98
CA THR A 33 2.39 -11.52 -8.20
C THR A 33 1.82 -10.81 -9.41
N ILE A 34 0.50 -10.82 -9.58
CA ILE A 34 -0.18 -10.12 -10.68
C ILE A 34 -0.02 -8.60 -10.54
N GLY A 35 -0.29 -8.06 -9.35
CA GLY A 35 -0.23 -6.62 -9.09
C GLY A 35 1.19 -6.06 -9.24
N ALA A 36 2.18 -6.71 -8.64
CA ALA A 36 3.58 -6.31 -8.76
C ALA A 36 4.11 -6.50 -10.18
N GLY A 37 3.73 -7.59 -10.87
CA GLY A 37 4.07 -7.80 -12.27
C GLY A 37 3.60 -6.66 -13.17
N LYS A 38 2.37 -6.17 -12.97
CA LYS A 38 1.84 -5.02 -13.69
C LYS A 38 2.58 -3.72 -13.40
N ILE A 39 2.96 -3.47 -12.13
CA ILE A 39 3.73 -2.27 -11.75
C ILE A 39 5.12 -2.29 -12.38
N VAL A 40 5.77 -3.45 -12.38
CA VAL A 40 7.09 -3.68 -12.98
C VAL A 40 7.02 -3.49 -14.50
N GLU A 41 5.97 -4.00 -15.16
CA GLU A 41 5.70 -3.80 -16.59
C GLU A 41 5.49 -2.31 -16.92
N MET A 42 4.67 -1.60 -16.12
CA MET A 42 4.43 -0.16 -16.28
C MET A 42 5.68 0.69 -16.09
N ALA A 43 6.59 0.25 -15.21
CA ALA A 43 7.87 0.92 -14.98
C ALA A 43 8.91 0.66 -16.08
N GLY A 44 8.55 -0.06 -17.14
CA GLY A 44 9.44 -0.40 -18.25
C GLY A 44 10.52 -1.42 -17.88
N CYS A 45 10.33 -2.15 -16.78
CA CYS A 45 11.26 -3.19 -16.37
C CYS A 45 11.09 -4.43 -17.25
N ARG A 46 12.17 -5.20 -17.42
CA ARG A 46 12.07 -6.50 -18.09
C ARG A 46 11.19 -7.44 -17.27
N PRO A 47 10.21 -8.13 -17.89
CA PRO A 47 9.31 -9.00 -17.16
C PRO A 47 10.06 -10.16 -16.51
N PRO A 48 9.60 -10.65 -15.35
CA PRO A 48 10.19 -11.82 -14.71
C PRO A 48 9.94 -13.08 -15.56
N SER A 49 10.91 -14.00 -15.58
CA SER A 49 10.74 -15.35 -16.13
C SER A 49 10.66 -16.37 -14.99
N PHE A 50 10.41 -17.64 -15.31
CA PHE A 50 10.26 -18.70 -14.30
C PHE A 50 11.47 -18.81 -13.35
N ASP A 51 12.68 -18.52 -13.86
CA ASP A 51 13.95 -18.61 -13.14
C ASP A 51 14.63 -17.24 -12.91
N MET A 52 14.11 -16.15 -13.48
CA MET A 52 14.73 -14.82 -13.39
C MET A 52 13.78 -13.77 -12.82
N GLN A 53 14.27 -13.01 -11.85
CA GLN A 53 13.58 -11.84 -11.34
C GLN A 53 13.52 -10.73 -12.40
N ALA A 54 12.51 -9.87 -12.30
CA ALA A 54 12.39 -8.71 -13.16
C ALA A 54 13.61 -7.77 -12.98
N VAL A 55 14.11 -7.22 -14.08
CA VAL A 55 15.25 -6.29 -14.06
C VAL A 55 14.75 -4.89 -14.38
N CYS A 56 14.87 -4.00 -13.40
CA CYS A 56 14.53 -2.60 -13.53
C CYS A 56 15.80 -1.73 -13.71
N PRO A 57 15.70 -0.57 -14.38
CA PRO A 57 16.78 0.42 -14.37
C PRO A 57 17.05 0.90 -12.93
N PRO A 58 18.31 1.21 -12.60
CA PRO A 58 18.71 1.58 -11.25
C PRO A 58 17.99 2.85 -10.79
N GLY A 59 17.41 2.81 -9.59
CA GLY A 59 16.65 3.92 -9.01
C GLY A 59 15.17 3.94 -9.42
N SER A 60 14.69 2.90 -10.09
CA SER A 60 13.27 2.74 -10.39
C SER A 60 12.45 2.51 -9.11
N TYR A 61 11.33 3.20 -8.99
CA TYR A 61 10.37 2.98 -7.89
C TYR A 61 9.83 1.54 -7.87
N ALA A 62 9.90 0.83 -9.01
CA ALA A 62 9.44 -0.54 -9.15
C ALA A 62 10.39 -1.59 -8.56
N GLU A 63 11.62 -1.23 -8.17
CA GLU A 63 12.60 -2.17 -7.59
C GLU A 63 12.04 -2.89 -6.35
N ARG A 64 11.28 -2.16 -5.53
CA ARG A 64 10.65 -2.71 -4.32
C ARG A 64 9.54 -3.73 -4.60
N PHE A 65 9.00 -3.71 -5.82
CA PHE A 65 7.95 -4.62 -6.28
C PHE A 65 8.52 -5.87 -6.98
N ILE A 66 9.78 -5.86 -7.42
CA ILE A 66 10.46 -7.02 -8.02
C ILE A 66 10.29 -8.31 -7.18
N PRO A 67 10.58 -8.32 -5.87
CA PRO A 67 10.43 -9.53 -5.07
C PRO A 67 8.97 -9.94 -4.86
N LEU A 68 7.99 -9.07 -5.11
CA LEU A 68 6.56 -9.45 -5.08
C LEU A 68 6.10 -10.03 -6.42
N SER A 69 6.78 -9.71 -7.52
CA SER A 69 6.47 -10.20 -8.88
C SER A 69 6.92 -11.64 -9.14
N HIS A 70 7.76 -12.22 -8.27
CA HIS A 70 8.30 -13.56 -8.44
C HIS A 70 7.43 -14.62 -7.70
N TRP A 71 7.16 -15.74 -8.36
CA TRP A 71 6.22 -16.75 -7.87
C TRP A 71 6.68 -17.41 -6.56
N PHE A 72 7.98 -17.64 -6.38
CA PHE A 72 8.53 -18.30 -5.19
C PHE A 72 8.43 -17.43 -3.92
N THR A 73 8.57 -16.11 -4.06
CA THR A 73 8.49 -15.15 -2.95
C THR A 73 7.05 -14.76 -2.61
N SER A 74 6.09 -15.11 -3.47
CA SER A 74 4.67 -14.92 -3.21
C SER A 74 4.19 -15.64 -1.95
N GLY A 75 4.71 -16.82 -1.64
CA GLY A 75 4.40 -17.55 -0.39
C GLY A 75 4.78 -16.80 0.88
N PHE A 76 5.70 -15.84 0.77
CA PHE A 76 6.13 -14.94 1.85
C PHE A 76 5.68 -13.49 1.61
N ALA A 77 4.66 -13.26 0.76
CA ALA A 77 4.18 -11.93 0.40
C ALA A 77 3.96 -10.99 1.60
N PRO A 78 3.38 -11.42 2.75
CA PRO A 78 3.26 -10.54 3.92
C PRO A 78 4.61 -10.05 4.47
N PHE A 79 5.61 -10.93 4.51
CA PHE A 79 6.95 -10.60 5.00
C PHE A 79 7.71 -9.72 4.00
N VAL A 80 7.61 -10.03 2.70
CA VAL A 80 8.21 -9.22 1.63
C VAL A 80 7.59 -7.83 1.58
N LEU A 81 6.26 -7.72 1.78
CA LEU A 81 5.55 -6.47 1.89
C LEU A 81 6.07 -5.65 3.08
N LEU A 82 6.18 -6.25 4.26
CA LEU A 82 6.70 -5.57 5.44
C LEU A 82 8.16 -5.14 5.28
N LYS A 83 9.01 -5.97 4.68
CA LYS A 83 10.43 -5.67 4.46
C LYS A 83 10.63 -4.51 3.48
N ASN A 84 9.87 -4.47 2.39
CA ASN A 84 10.06 -3.48 1.31
C ASN A 84 9.22 -2.21 1.49
N PHE A 85 8.04 -2.33 2.12
CA PHE A 85 7.07 -1.26 2.29
C PHE A 85 6.76 -0.93 3.75
N GLY A 86 7.49 -1.51 4.73
CA GLY A 86 7.24 -1.27 6.14
C GLY A 86 7.25 0.22 6.53
N GLY A 87 8.19 1.00 5.98
CA GLY A 87 8.20 2.45 6.18
C GLY A 87 6.97 3.16 5.58
N LEU A 88 6.51 2.72 4.40
CA LEU A 88 5.30 3.25 3.78
C LEU A 88 4.05 2.88 4.60
N LEU A 89 3.94 1.61 5.04
CA LEU A 89 2.84 1.12 5.86
C LEU A 89 2.78 1.85 7.21
N ALA A 90 3.93 2.07 7.85
CA ALA A 90 4.02 2.82 9.10
C ALA A 90 3.61 4.29 8.91
N ALA A 91 4.10 4.95 7.87
CA ALA A 91 3.73 6.33 7.55
C ALA A 91 2.23 6.46 7.22
N TRP A 92 1.69 5.51 6.45
CA TRP A 92 0.28 5.50 6.05
C TRP A 92 -0.62 5.20 7.25
N GLY A 93 -0.29 4.20 8.06
CA GLY A 93 -0.97 3.91 9.32
C GLY A 93 -0.95 5.09 10.29
N GLY A 94 0.20 5.77 10.39
CA GLY A 94 0.34 7.03 11.13
C GLY A 94 -0.55 8.14 10.58
N GLY A 95 -0.65 8.28 9.25
CA GLY A 95 -1.57 9.21 8.59
C GLY A 95 -3.03 8.92 8.91
N CYS A 96 -3.45 7.65 8.88
CA CYS A 96 -4.79 7.24 9.28
C CYS A 96 -5.07 7.59 10.75
N ALA A 97 -4.12 7.34 11.64
CA ALA A 97 -4.23 7.69 13.06
C ALA A 97 -4.31 9.21 13.28
N ALA A 98 -3.49 9.99 12.57
CA ALA A 98 -3.50 11.45 12.64
C ALA A 98 -4.83 12.04 12.15
N ILE A 99 -5.39 11.53 11.04
CA ILE A 99 -6.71 11.92 10.54
C ILE A 99 -7.78 11.58 11.58
N GLY A 100 -7.76 10.36 12.12
CA GLY A 100 -8.69 9.93 13.15
C GLY A 100 -8.65 10.83 14.39
N PHE A 101 -7.44 11.16 14.85
CA PHE A 101 -7.22 12.05 15.99
C PHE A 101 -7.69 13.48 15.71
N ALA A 102 -7.37 14.04 14.54
CA ALA A 102 -7.81 15.37 14.14
C ALA A 102 -9.35 15.46 14.08
N CYS A 103 -10.00 14.45 13.52
CA CYS A 103 -11.46 14.37 13.47
C CYS A 103 -12.09 14.26 14.87
N ALA A 104 -11.52 13.45 15.76
CA ALA A 104 -11.97 13.35 17.15
C ALA A 104 -11.83 14.68 17.91
N MET A 105 -10.72 15.40 17.72
CA MET A 105 -10.49 16.71 18.31
C MET A 105 -11.49 17.76 17.82
N LEU A 106 -11.82 17.75 16.52
CA LEU A 106 -12.83 18.64 15.94
C LEU A 106 -14.24 18.36 16.47
N GLU A 107 -14.59 17.10 16.71
CA GLU A 107 -15.86 16.74 17.35
C GLU A 107 -15.91 17.20 18.81
N ALA A 108 -14.84 16.97 19.59
CA ALA A 108 -14.77 17.36 21.00
C ALA A 108 -14.83 18.88 21.22
N ARG A 109 -14.29 19.67 20.28
CA ARG A 109 -14.40 21.15 20.30
C ARG A 109 -15.80 21.66 20.00
N ARG A 110 -16.63 20.87 19.32
CA ARG A 110 -18.00 21.26 18.94
C ARG A 110 -19.03 20.95 20.03
N SER A 111 -18.72 20.02 20.93
CA SER A 111 -19.58 19.62 22.06
C SER A 111 -19.38 20.46 23.32
N ARG A 112 -18.48 21.46 23.29
CA ARG A 112 -18.34 22.50 24.31
C ARG A 112 -18.91 23.80 23.78
#